data_AF-A0A661P6U5-F1
#
_entry.id   AF-A0A661P6U5-F1
#
_cell.length_a   1.000
_cell.length_b   1.000
_cell.length_c   1.000
_cell.angle_alpha   90.00
_cell.angle_beta   90.00
_cell.angle_gamma   90.00
#
_symmetry.space_group_name_H-M   'P 1'
#
loop_
_entity.id
_entity.type
_entity.pdbx_description
1 polymer ?
#
loop_
_entity_poly.entity_id
_entity_poly.type
_entity_poly.pdbx_seq_one_letter_code
_entity_poly.pdbx_strand_id
1 'polypeptide(L)'
;MNCIRLILFPLIAFSFVLPGSVEADPPAGYYATVDTSDSQTLRISLHDIIDDHTQYPYSYDIINVADEDPLNSDNVLVVYENYTYLKQDSGAANYN
;
A
#
# COMPACT_ATOMS: atom_id res chain seq x y z
N MET A 1 32.10 -39.17 26.17
CA MET A 1 32.74 -38.18 27.06
C MET A 1 32.97 -36.92 26.24
N ASN A 2 32.00 -35.98 26.27
CA ASN A 2 32.10 -34.69 26.97
C ASN A 2 32.70 -33.62 26.01
N CYS A 3 32.09 -32.49 25.67
CA CYS A 3 31.09 -31.66 26.33
C CYS A 3 30.32 -30.82 25.30
N ILE A 4 28.99 -30.82 25.41
CA ILE A 4 28.09 -29.86 24.74
C ILE A 4 28.26 -28.51 25.45
N ARG A 5 28.74 -27.48 24.74
CA ARG A 5 28.69 -26.10 25.23
C ARG A 5 27.35 -25.48 24.84
N LEU A 6 26.43 -25.56 25.78
CA LEU A 6 25.15 -24.87 25.80
C LEU A 6 25.41 -23.36 25.98
N ILE A 7 25.52 -22.60 24.89
CA ILE A 7 25.43 -21.13 24.95
C ILE A 7 23.94 -20.80 24.93
N LEU A 8 23.44 -20.49 26.13
CA LEU A 8 22.14 -19.88 26.39
C LEU A 8 22.12 -18.48 25.74
N PHE A 9 21.72 -18.39 24.48
CA PHE A 9 21.41 -17.10 23.86
C PHE A 9 20.15 -16.55 24.54
N PRO A 10 20.16 -15.31 25.06
CA PRO A 10 18.99 -14.73 25.69
C PRO A 10 17.87 -14.66 24.66
N LEU A 11 16.69 -15.06 25.13
CA LEU A 11 15.41 -15.06 24.46
C LEU A 11 15.04 -13.62 24.09
N ILE A 12 15.61 -13.12 22.99
CA ILE A 12 15.11 -11.91 22.33
C ILE A 12 13.75 -12.33 21.76
N ALA A 13 12.69 -11.96 22.46
CA ALA A 13 11.36 -11.87 21.87
C ALA A 13 11.48 -10.82 20.75
N PHE A 14 11.79 -11.28 19.55
CA PHE A 14 11.62 -10.52 18.33
C PHE A 14 10.12 -10.28 18.25
N SER A 15 9.67 -9.12 18.71
CA SER A 15 8.31 -8.66 18.51
C SER A 15 8.07 -8.70 17.01
N PHE A 16 7.36 -9.73 16.56
CA PHE A 16 6.86 -9.83 15.22
C PHE A 16 5.84 -8.69 15.10
N VAL A 17 6.30 -7.55 14.58
CA VAL A 17 5.41 -6.50 14.10
C VAL A 17 4.59 -7.18 13.01
N LEU A 18 3.32 -7.44 13.30
CA LEU A 18 2.38 -7.88 12.28
C LEU A 18 2.36 -6.77 11.23
N PRO A 19 2.68 -7.04 9.96
CA PRO A 19 2.44 -6.06 8.91
C PRO A 19 0.95 -5.70 9.00
N GLY A 20 0.65 -4.41 9.14
CA GLY A 20 -0.73 -3.94 9.15
C GLY A 20 -1.41 -4.45 7.89
N SER A 21 -2.57 -5.08 8.04
CA SER A 21 -3.42 -5.43 6.91
C SER A 21 -3.80 -4.13 6.21
N VAL A 22 -3.30 -3.95 4.99
CA VAL A 22 -3.82 -2.96 4.06
C VAL A 22 -5.26 -3.39 3.73
N GLU A 23 -6.23 -2.75 4.37
CA GLU A 23 -7.62 -2.84 3.97
C GLU A 23 -7.74 -2.10 2.63
N ALA A 24 -7.84 -2.87 1.55
CA ALA A 24 -8.19 -2.34 0.24
C ALA A 24 -9.70 -2.02 0.15
N ASP A 25 -10.49 -2.46 1.13
CA ASP A 25 -11.91 -2.15 1.23
C ASP A 25 -12.13 -0.79 1.91
N PRO A 26 -13.13 -0.01 1.46
CA PRO A 26 -13.51 1.21 2.14
C PRO A 26 -14.03 0.87 3.56
N PRO A 27 -13.91 1.81 4.52
CA PRO A 27 -14.42 1.60 5.87
C PRO A 27 -15.88 1.13 5.88
N ALA A 28 -16.24 0.30 6.85
CA ALA A 28 -17.61 -0.17 6.98
C ALA A 28 -18.61 1.01 7.01
N GLY A 29 -19.57 0.99 6.09
CA GLY A 29 -20.58 2.05 5.96
C GLY A 29 -20.15 3.28 5.16
N TYR A 30 -18.99 3.27 4.49
CA TYR A 30 -18.50 4.40 3.69
C TYR A 30 -19.52 4.93 2.67
N TYR A 31 -20.31 4.04 2.05
CA TYR A 31 -21.39 4.40 1.11
C TYR A 31 -22.80 4.39 1.72
N ALA A 32 -22.94 4.35 3.06
CA ALA A 32 -24.24 4.17 3.72
C ALA A 32 -25.23 5.33 3.47
N THR A 33 -24.73 6.51 3.11
CA THR A 33 -25.53 7.72 2.85
C THR A 33 -25.82 7.95 1.36
N VAL A 34 -25.42 7.03 0.48
CA VAL A 34 -25.71 7.12 -0.96
C VAL A 34 -27.21 7.00 -1.20
N ASP A 35 -27.76 7.94 -1.97
CA ASP A 35 -29.17 7.95 -2.36
C ASP A 35 -29.32 7.36 -3.77
N THR A 36 -29.95 6.19 -3.86
CA THR A 36 -30.15 5.44 -5.11
C THR A 36 -31.51 5.66 -5.75
N SER A 37 -32.27 6.68 -5.35
CA SER A 37 -33.66 6.91 -5.79
C SER A 37 -33.78 7.22 -7.29
N ASP A 38 -32.84 7.96 -7.85
CA ASP A 38 -32.71 8.21 -9.29
C ASP A 38 -31.26 8.49 -9.71
N SER A 39 -31.01 8.49 -11.02
CA SER A 39 -29.65 8.61 -11.56
C SER A 39 -28.93 9.92 -11.20
N GLN A 40 -29.65 11.05 -11.14
CA GLN A 40 -29.06 12.34 -10.82
C GLN A 40 -28.67 12.41 -9.36
N THR A 41 -29.58 11.99 -8.49
CA THR A 41 -29.38 11.96 -7.04
C THR A 41 -28.27 10.98 -6.65
N LEU A 42 -28.18 9.83 -7.33
CA LEU A 42 -27.07 8.88 -7.15
C LEU A 42 -25.72 9.50 -7.48
N ARG A 43 -25.60 10.21 -8.62
CA ARG A 43 -24.33 10.84 -9.02
C ARG A 43 -23.89 11.90 -8.02
N ILE A 44 -24.82 12.74 -7.56
CA ILE A 44 -24.53 13.81 -6.60
C ILE A 44 -24.12 13.20 -5.24
N SER A 45 -24.92 12.29 -4.70
CA SER A 45 -24.61 11.68 -3.39
C SER A 45 -23.33 10.87 -3.37
N LEU A 46 -22.93 10.24 -4.49
CA LEU A 46 -21.61 9.63 -4.63
C LEU A 46 -20.49 10.67 -4.71
N HIS A 47 -20.70 11.75 -5.47
CA HIS A 47 -19.70 12.81 -5.62
C HIS A 47 -19.37 13.43 -4.26
N ASP A 48 -20.37 13.79 -3.47
CA ASP A 48 -20.20 14.39 -2.14
C ASP A 48 -19.45 13.49 -1.14
N ILE A 49 -19.33 12.18 -1.41
CA ILE A 49 -18.55 11.23 -0.59
C ILE A 49 -17.10 11.11 -1.06
N ILE A 50 -16.84 11.28 -2.37
CA ILE A 50 -15.59 10.88 -3.04
C ILE A 50 -14.75 12.11 -3.47
N ASP A 51 -15.34 13.30 -3.54
CA ASP A 51 -14.73 14.50 -4.14
C ASP A 51 -13.51 15.03 -3.39
N ASP A 52 -13.40 14.82 -2.08
CA ASP A 52 -12.30 15.24 -1.20
C ASP A 52 -11.01 14.39 -1.36
N HIS A 53 -10.59 14.16 -2.60
CA HIS A 53 -9.33 13.48 -2.90
C HIS A 53 -8.13 14.44 -2.80
N THR A 54 -7.03 13.96 -2.22
CA THR A 54 -5.77 14.69 -2.21
C THR A 54 -5.13 14.61 -3.59
N GLN A 55 -4.95 15.75 -4.24
CA GLN A 55 -4.33 15.83 -5.56
C GLN A 55 -2.83 16.09 -5.43
N TYR A 56 -2.04 15.28 -6.12
CA TYR A 56 -0.60 15.49 -6.27
C TYR A 56 -0.30 15.87 -7.73
N PRO A 57 0.57 16.87 -7.98
CA PRO A 57 1.08 17.13 -9.31
C PRO A 57 1.76 15.88 -9.88
N TYR A 58 1.70 15.71 -11.20
CA TYR A 58 2.48 14.66 -11.86
C TYR A 58 3.98 14.97 -11.70
N SER A 59 4.64 14.24 -10.82
CA SER A 59 6.08 14.28 -10.59
C SER A 59 6.64 12.86 -10.52
N TYR A 60 7.93 12.74 -10.73
CA TYR A 60 8.59 11.45 -10.61
C TYR A 60 8.55 10.91 -9.17
N ASP A 61 8.66 11.79 -8.18
CA ASP A 61 8.62 11.43 -6.76
C ASP A 61 7.30 10.76 -6.37
N ILE A 62 6.15 11.24 -6.86
CA ILE A 62 4.85 10.64 -6.50
C ILE A 62 4.65 9.29 -7.18
N ILE A 63 5.16 9.10 -8.39
CA ILE A 63 5.07 7.82 -9.10
C ILE A 63 5.87 6.75 -8.35
N ASN A 64 7.07 7.12 -7.90
CA ASN A 64 7.93 6.26 -7.10
C ASN A 64 7.30 5.80 -5.79
N VAL A 65 6.51 6.66 -5.15
CA VAL A 65 5.76 6.30 -3.94
C VAL A 65 4.54 5.45 -4.27
N ALA A 66 3.84 5.76 -5.36
CA ALA A 66 2.62 5.05 -5.74
C ALA A 66 2.88 3.60 -6.18
N ASP A 67 3.99 3.35 -6.86
CA ASP A 67 4.34 2.03 -7.39
C ASP A 67 5.21 1.20 -6.42
N GLU A 68 5.55 1.74 -5.25
CA GLU A 68 6.43 1.08 -4.27
C GLU A 68 5.92 -0.31 -3.88
N ASP A 69 6.80 -1.30 -3.91
CA ASP A 69 6.46 -2.66 -3.47
C ASP A 69 6.26 -2.65 -1.94
N PRO A 70 5.04 -2.99 -1.45
CA PRO A 70 4.73 -2.94 -0.02
C PRO A 70 5.57 -3.92 0.82
N LEU A 71 6.23 -4.89 0.18
CA LEU A 71 7.13 -5.84 0.85
C LEU A 71 8.60 -5.43 0.73
N ASN A 72 8.96 -4.49 -0.16
CA ASN A 72 10.33 -4.02 -0.36
C ASN A 72 10.38 -2.60 -0.95
N SER A 73 10.67 -1.59 -0.13
CA SER A 73 10.74 -0.18 -0.55
C SER A 73 11.83 0.14 -1.58
N ASP A 74 12.81 -0.75 -1.78
CA ASP A 74 13.85 -0.61 -2.81
C ASP A 74 13.33 -0.98 -4.21
N ASN A 75 12.10 -1.49 -4.30
CA ASN A 75 11.48 -1.97 -5.52
C ASN A 75 10.15 -1.29 -5.82
N VAL A 76 9.74 -1.43 -7.07
CA VAL A 76 8.38 -1.15 -7.54
C VAL A 76 7.65 -2.43 -7.91
N LEU A 77 6.37 -2.53 -7.53
CA LEU A 77 5.49 -3.64 -7.87
C LEU A 77 4.75 -3.34 -9.18
N VAL A 78 5.10 -4.07 -10.24
CA VAL A 78 4.33 -4.04 -11.49
C VAL A 78 3.12 -4.95 -11.32
N VAL A 79 2.02 -4.37 -10.85
CA VAL A 79 0.79 -5.08 -10.45
C VAL A 79 0.28 -6.02 -11.55
N TYR A 80 0.33 -5.61 -12.82
CA TYR A 80 -0.14 -6.42 -13.94
C TYR A 80 0.75 -7.63 -14.27
N GLU A 81 2.04 -7.55 -13.97
CA GLU A 81 2.98 -8.66 -14.14
C GLU A 81 3.06 -9.52 -12.87
N ASN A 82 2.55 -9.00 -11.75
CA ASN A 82 2.77 -9.56 -10.42
C ASN A 82 4.28 -9.82 -10.17
N TYR A 83 5.10 -8.84 -10.58
CA TYR A 83 6.56 -8.90 -10.52
C TYR A 83 7.13 -7.60 -9.95
N THR A 84 8.30 -7.69 -9.32
CA THR A 84 8.97 -6.61 -8.61
C THR A 84 10.29 -6.25 -9.30
N TYR A 85 10.52 -4.97 -9.56
CA TYR A 85 11.75 -4.46 -10.18
C TYR A 85 12.43 -3.46 -9.26
N LEU A 86 13.75 -3.29 -9.40
CA LEU A 86 14.47 -2.24 -8.67
C LEU A 86 13.89 -0.86 -9.03
N LYS A 87 13.62 -0.07 -8.01
CA LYS A 87 13.17 1.31 -8.12
C LYS A 87 14.29 2.18 -8.71
N GLN A 88 13.95 3.19 -9.48
CA GLN A 88 14.91 4.19 -9.96
C GLN A 88 14.65 5.55 -9.33
N ASP A 89 15.65 6.41 -9.35
CA ASP A 89 15.57 7.78 -8.81
C ASP A 89 15.40 8.84 -9.92
N SER A 90 15.24 8.41 -11.18
CA SER A 90 14.98 9.29 -12.32
C SER A 90 14.14 8.61 -13.41
N GLY A 91 13.28 9.36 -14.12
CA GLY A 91 12.44 8.86 -15.21
C GLY A 91 13.17 8.41 -16.49
N ALA A 92 14.41 7.92 -16.38
CA ALA A 92 15.21 7.42 -17.48
C ALA A 92 15.03 5.91 -17.68
N ALA A 93 14.41 5.54 -18.81
CA ALA A 93 14.46 4.25 -19.53
C ALA A 93 14.03 2.94 -18.83
N ASN A 94 13.73 2.86 -17.52
CA ASN A 94 13.25 1.63 -16.88
C ASN A 94 12.00 1.89 -16.02
N TYR A 95 11.54 0.84 -15.33
CA TYR A 95 10.49 0.94 -14.29
C TYR A 95 10.91 1.95 -13.23
N ASN A 96 9.91 2.72 -12.77
CA ASN A 96 10.09 3.99 -12.06
C ASN A 96 10.99 3.86 -10.84
#